data_AF-A0A1R1YGZ0-F1
#
_entry.id   AF-A0A1R1YGZ0-F1
#
_cell.length_a   1.000
_cell.length_b   1.000
_cell.length_c   1.000
_cell.angle_alpha   90.00
_cell.angle_beta   90.00
_cell.angle_gamma   90.00
#
_symmetry.space_group_name_H-M   'P 1'
#
loop_
_entity.id
_entity.type
_entity.pdbx_description
1 polymer ?
#
loop_
_entity_poly.entity_id
_entity_poly.type
_entity_poly.pdbx_seq_one_letter_code
_entity_poly.pdbx_strand_id
1 'polypeptide(L)' 'MYDAPKIAVRVGNEVSNPTEYLCGVRQGCPASPILFDFYINDIFKN' A
#
# COMPACT_ATOMS: atom_id res chain seq x y z
N MET A 1 -5.88 7.80 -17.79
CA MET A 1 -5.54 6.81 -16.74
C MET A 1 -4.60 7.54 -15.80
N TYR A 2 -4.96 7.71 -14.51
CA TYR A 2 -4.38 8.73 -13.62
C TYR A 2 -2.84 8.79 -13.67
N ASP A 3 -2.33 9.98 -13.92
CA ASP A 3 -0.90 10.27 -13.97
C ASP A 3 -0.34 10.46 -12.54
N ALA A 4 0.82 9.85 -12.27
CA ALA A 4 1.56 9.93 -11.00
C ALA A 4 0.74 9.75 -9.69
N PRO A 5 0.23 8.54 -9.39
CA PRO A 5 -0.50 8.28 -8.14
C PRO A 5 0.39 8.48 -6.90
N LYS A 6 -0.15 9.14 -5.86
CA LYS A 6 0.48 9.33 -4.55
C LYS A 6 -0.28 8.58 -3.46
N ILE A 7 0.43 8.07 -2.46
CA ILE A 7 -0.13 7.35 -1.31
C ILE A 7 0.09 8.15 -0.01
N ALA A 8 -0.91 8.11 0.88
CA ALA A 8 -0.81 8.63 2.23
C ALA A 8 -1.46 7.64 3.19
N VAL A 9 -0.89 7.51 4.38
CA VAL A 9 -1.40 6.60 5.44
C VAL A 9 -2.21 7.43 6.44
N ARG A 10 -3.39 6.95 6.82
CA ARG A 10 -4.20 7.53 7.90
C ARG A 10 -4.15 6.62 9.13
N VAL A 11 -3.82 7.18 10.28
CA VAL A 11 -3.89 6.51 11.59
C VAL A 11 -4.74 7.38 12.52
N GLY A 12 -5.93 6.89 12.88
CA GLY A 12 -6.91 7.70 13.59
C GLY A 12 -7.33 8.94 12.76
N ASN A 13 -7.14 10.13 13.33
CA ASN A 13 -7.42 11.42 12.67
C ASN A 13 -6.19 12.03 11.97
N GLU A 14 -5.01 11.44 12.13
CA GLU A 14 -3.78 11.97 11.52
C GLU A 14 -3.51 11.30 10.16
N VAL A 15 -3.03 12.10 9.21
CA VAL A 15 -2.71 11.66 7.84
C VAL A 15 -1.25 12.03 7.55
N SER A 16 -0.48 11.06 7.05
CA SER A 16 0.91 11.29 6.66
C SER A 16 1.00 12.22 5.45
N ASN A 17 2.18 12.83 5.24
CA ASN A 17 2.45 13.51 3.98
C ASN A 17 2.29 12.53 2.80
N PRO A 18 1.69 12.96 1.67
CA PRO A 18 1.61 12.13 0.47
C PRO A 18 3.01 11.82 -0.06
N THR A 19 3.28 10.56 -0.34
CA THR A 19 4.53 10.10 -0.97
C THR A 19 4.25 9.48 -2.33
N GLU A 20 5.26 9.45 -3.20
CA GLU A 20 5.18 8.72 -4.47
C GLU A 20 4.92 7.24 -4.21
N TYR A 21 4.15 6.66 -5.13
CA TYR A 21 3.85 5.24 -5.10
C TYR A 21 5.06 4.44 -5.63
N LEU A 22 6.04 4.21 -4.77
CA LEU A 22 7.33 3.59 -5.16
C LEU A 22 7.22 2.07 -5.37
N CYS A 23 6.40 1.37 -4.57
CA CYS A 23 6.18 -0.07 -4.63
C CYS A 23 4.90 -0.45 -3.84
N GLY A 24 4.07 -1.35 -4.36
CA GLY A 24 2.86 -1.85 -3.68
C GLY A 24 1.73 -2.23 -4.64
N VAL A 25 0.60 -2.69 -4.09
CA VAL A 25 -0.62 -3.03 -4.85
C VAL A 25 -1.72 -1.97 -4.70
N ARG A 26 -2.47 -1.72 -5.79
CA ARG A 26 -3.46 -0.63 -5.86
C ARG A 26 -4.45 -0.73 -4.69
N GLN A 27 -4.50 0.29 -3.84
CA GLN A 27 -5.43 0.34 -2.73
C GLN A 27 -6.87 0.26 -3.26
N GLY A 28 -7.65 -0.70 -2.75
CA GLY A 28 -9.02 -0.98 -3.23
C GLY A 28 -9.12 -2.04 -4.34
N CYS A 29 -8.02 -2.66 -4.77
CA CYS A 29 -8.09 -3.85 -5.62
C CYS A 29 -8.47 -5.08 -4.76
N PRO A 30 -9.50 -5.86 -5.12
CA PRO A 30 -9.92 -7.04 -4.36
C PRO A 30 -8.83 -8.11 -4.22
N ALA A 31 -7.85 -8.12 -5.12
CA ALA A 31 -6.71 -9.05 -5.08
C ALA A 31 -5.58 -8.59 -4.14
N SER A 32 -5.56 -7.31 -3.74
CA SER A 32 -4.51 -6.75 -2.90
C SER A 32 -4.41 -7.38 -1.50
N PRO A 33 -5.51 -7.65 -0.79
CA PRO A 33 -5.45 -8.31 0.52
C PRO A 33 -4.84 -9.72 0.44
N ILE A 34 -5.19 -10.48 -0.60
CA ILE A 34 -4.69 -11.86 -0.79
C ILE A 34 -3.17 -11.86 -1.05
N LEU A 35 -2.70 -10.95 -1.92
CA LEU A 35 -1.26 -10.83 -2.20
C LEU A 35 -0.48 -10.33 -0.97
N PHE A 36 -1.08 -9.45 -0.16
CA PHE A 36 -0.49 -9.00 1.09
C PHE A 36 -0.36 -10.15 2.10
N ASP A 37 -1.41 -10.95 2.30
CA ASP A 37 -1.38 -12.09 3.21
C ASP A 37 -0.37 -13.18 2.81
N PHE A 38 -0.20 -13.40 1.50
CA PHE A 38 0.84 -14.33 1.03
C PHE A 38 2.25 -13.79 1.25
N TYR A 39 2.48 -12.50 0.99
CA TYR A 39 3.83 -11.93 0.98
C TYR A 39 4.30 -11.42 2.35
N ILE A 40 3.40 -11.15 3.29
CA ILE A 40 3.78 -10.60 4.60
C ILE A 40 4.68 -11.55 5.39
N ASN A 41 4.42 -12.86 5.31
CA ASN A 41 5.24 -13.88 5.98
C ASN A 41 6.64 -13.98 5.39
N ASP A 42 6.80 -13.67 4.09
CA ASP A 42 8.10 -13.67 3.42
C ASP A 42 8.86 -12.37 3.65
N ILE A 43 8.18 -11.23 3.85
CA ILE A 43 8.81 -9.97 4.28
C ILE A 43 9.45 -10.11 5.68
N PHE A 44 8.81 -10.85 6.58
CA PHE A 44 9.31 -11.07 7.94
C PHE A 44 10.25 -12.28 8.07
N LYS A 45 10.50 -13.01 6.98
CA LYS A 45 11.56 -14.01 6.93
C LYS A 45 12.85 -13.33 6.46
N ASN A 46 13.87 -13.40 7.33
CA ASN A 46 15.21 -12.87 7.11
C ASN A 46 15.84 -13.32 5.78
#